data_AF-A0A0A6RVY8-F1
#
_entry.id   AF-A0A0A6RVY8-F1
#
_cell.length_a   1.000
_cell.length_b   1.000
_cell.length_c   1.000
_cell.angle_alpha   90.00
_cell.angle_beta   90.00
_cell.angle_gamma   90.00
#
_symmetry.space_group_name_H-M   'P 1'
#
loop_
_entity.id
_entity.type
_entity.pdbx_description
1 polymer ?
#
loop_
_entity_poly.entity_id
_entity_poly.type
_entity_poly.pdbx_seq_one_letter_code
_entity_poly.pdbx_strand_id
1 'polypeptide(L)'
;MQLIIQNFGPIKQGEIDLTKKFYVFVGYNNTGKTYVSQLLWSIFNEKTLKNFSEQVNPDVNLSQLEEKQFRYHADPIFGEFARFLKHQVMPKIFNIDKHHFILEKFSVHFKYDIKLIKKLFNTHHHQPIFLPASRLFYPLFYSYVYRVQKEKYENA
;
A
#
# COMPACT_ATOMS: atom_id res chain seq x y z
N MET A 1 -1.67 5.78 -8.88
CA MET A 1 -2.63 4.88 -8.21
C MET A 1 -2.71 5.33 -6.77
N GLN A 2 -3.90 5.39 -6.20
CA GLN A 2 -4.14 5.83 -4.84
C GLN A 2 -4.94 4.78 -4.08
N LEU A 3 -4.59 4.58 -2.82
CA LEU A 3 -5.30 3.77 -1.86
C LEU A 3 -6.20 4.67 -1.02
N ILE A 4 -7.50 4.39 -1.03
CA ILE A 4 -8.49 5.07 -0.19
C ILE A 4 -8.84 4.13 0.96
N ILE A 5 -8.68 4.62 2.19
CA ILE A 5 -8.91 3.87 3.43
C ILE A 5 -10.00 4.60 4.22
N GLN A 6 -10.98 3.85 4.74
CA GLN A 6 -11.99 4.39 5.65
C GLN A 6 -12.25 3.41 6.81
N ASN A 7 -12.48 3.97 8.00
CA ASN A 7 -12.84 3.24 9.23
C ASN A 7 -11.95 2.03 9.54
N PHE A 8 -10.64 2.21 9.47
CA PHE A 8 -9.66 1.17 9.74
C PHE A 8 -9.00 1.38 11.10
N GLY A 9 -9.56 0.75 12.13
CA GLY A 9 -9.16 1.00 13.53
C GLY A 9 -9.28 2.50 13.88
N PRO A 10 -8.18 3.18 14.27
CA PRO A 10 -8.23 4.61 14.59
C PRO A 10 -8.27 5.53 13.37
N ILE A 11 -8.16 5.00 12.14
CA ILE A 11 -8.13 5.79 10.90
C ILE A 11 -9.56 5.97 10.40
N LYS A 12 -10.12 7.19 10.50
CA LYS A 12 -11.46 7.49 9.97
C LYS A 12 -11.46 7.54 8.44
N GLN A 13 -10.51 8.25 7.86
CA GLN A 13 -10.34 8.39 6.41
C GLN A 13 -8.87 8.67 6.09
N GLY A 14 -8.37 8.14 4.97
CA GLY A 14 -7.04 8.43 4.46
C GLY A 14 -6.92 8.13 2.97
N GLU A 15 -6.03 8.85 2.30
CA GLU A 15 -5.67 8.66 0.90
C GLU A 15 -4.15 8.57 0.80
N ILE A 16 -3.65 7.53 0.12
CA ILE A 16 -2.20 7.26 0.00
C ILE A 16 -1.86 7.04 -1.47
N ASP A 17 -0.91 7.82 -1.98
CA ASP A 17 -0.39 7.64 -3.34
C ASP A 17 0.55 6.42 -3.38
N LEU A 18 0.09 5.32 -3.99
CA LEU A 18 0.83 4.05 -4.11
C LEU A 18 1.98 4.11 -5.13
N THR A 19 2.12 5.20 -5.89
CA THR A 19 3.20 5.34 -6.87
C THR A 19 4.54 5.69 -6.25
N LYS A 20 4.55 6.15 -5.00
CA LYS A 20 5.78 6.52 -4.30
C LYS A 20 6.59 5.27 -3.95
N LYS A 21 7.91 5.38 -4.03
CA LYS A 21 8.85 4.33 -3.64
C LYS A 21 9.24 4.38 -2.16
N PHE A 22 8.95 5.50 -1.49
CA PHE A 22 9.38 5.76 -0.12
C PHE A 22 8.25 6.41 0.67
N TYR A 23 7.90 5.82 1.81
CA TYR A 23 6.83 6.30 2.69
C TYR A 23 7.37 6.55 4.10
N VAL A 24 7.07 7.73 4.63
CA VAL A 24 7.37 8.11 6.02
C VAL A 24 6.06 8.46 6.72
N PHE A 25 5.72 7.70 7.77
CA PHE A 25 4.51 7.95 8.57
C PHE A 25 4.86 8.79 9.81
N VAL A 26 4.43 10.05 9.83
CA VAL A 26 4.60 10.95 10.97
C VAL A 26 3.28 11.19 11.69
N GLY A 27 3.33 11.42 13.00
CA GLY A 27 2.16 11.80 13.80
C GLY A 27 2.12 11.19 15.20
N TYR A 28 1.23 11.73 16.04
CA TYR A 28 1.14 11.37 17.47
C TYR A 28 0.53 9.99 17.73
N ASN A 29 -0.36 9.52 16.85
CA ASN A 29 -1.07 8.24 17.00
C ASN A 29 -0.18 7.09 16.51
N ASN A 30 0.35 6.28 17.44
CA ASN A 30 1.20 5.13 17.09
C ASN A 30 0.39 4.01 16.45
N THR A 31 -0.80 3.71 16.99
CA THR A 31 -1.69 2.67 16.47
C THR A 31 -2.08 2.92 15.02
N GLY A 32 -2.45 4.16 14.65
CA GLY A 32 -2.78 4.50 13.27
C GLY A 32 -1.62 4.27 12.29
N LYS A 33 -0.39 4.60 12.71
CA LYS A 33 0.82 4.34 11.88
C LYS A 33 1.04 2.84 11.66
N THR A 34 0.91 2.04 12.72
CA THR A 34 1.04 0.59 12.63
C THR A 34 0.01 0.00 11.67
N TYR A 35 -1.25 0.45 11.74
CA TYR A 35 -2.33 -0.02 10.87
C TYR A 35 -2.04 0.29 9.40
N VAL A 36 -1.72 1.55 9.08
CA VAL A 36 -1.38 1.95 7.70
C VAL A 36 -0.16 1.16 7.19
N SER A 37 0.86 1.00 8.02
CA SER A 37 2.09 0.31 7.65
C SER A 37 1.85 -1.17 7.36
N GLN A 38 1.04 -1.84 8.18
CA GLN A 38 0.66 -3.24 7.96
C GLN A 38 -0.21 -3.42 6.72
N LEU A 39 -1.16 -2.52 6.47
CA LEU A 39 -1.98 -2.54 5.25
C LEU A 39 -1.12 -2.35 4.00
N LEU A 40 -0.23 -1.35 3.99
CA LEU A 40 0.67 -1.12 2.87
C LEU A 40 1.63 -2.28 2.67
N TRP A 41 2.25 -2.79 3.75
CA TRP A 41 3.10 -3.97 3.66
C TRP A 41 2.35 -5.14 3.01
N SER A 42 1.10 -5.37 3.39
CA SER A 42 0.28 -6.45 2.83
C SER A 42 0.00 -6.30 1.33
N ILE A 43 -0.18 -5.06 0.85
CA ILE A 43 -0.41 -4.76 -0.57
C ILE A 43 0.81 -5.13 -1.41
N PHE A 44 2.02 -4.88 -0.92
CA PHE A 44 3.27 -5.08 -1.66
C PHE A 44 4.00 -6.38 -1.28
N ASN A 45 3.46 -7.15 -0.35
CA ASN A 45 4.07 -8.40 0.08
C ASN A 45 3.91 -9.49 -1.00
N GLU A 46 5.03 -10.05 -1.46
CA GLU A 46 5.06 -11.05 -2.54
C GLU A 46 4.17 -12.27 -2.25
N LYS A 47 4.17 -12.77 -1.01
CA LYS A 47 3.32 -13.91 -0.62
C LYS A 47 1.83 -13.55 -0.73
N THR A 48 1.45 -12.35 -0.31
CA THR A 48 0.07 -11.86 -0.40
C THR A 48 -0.36 -11.72 -1.86
N LEU A 49 0.50 -11.13 -2.70
CA LEU A 49 0.25 -10.98 -4.14
C LEU A 49 0.16 -12.34 -4.86
N LYS A 50 1.07 -13.27 -4.55
CA LYS A 50 1.06 -14.63 -5.09
C LYS A 50 -0.23 -15.36 -4.74
N ASN A 51 -0.61 -15.37 -3.46
CA ASN A 51 -1.85 -16.00 -2.99
C ASN A 51 -3.09 -15.40 -3.67
N PHE A 52 -3.10 -14.10 -3.93
CA PHE A 52 -4.19 -13.46 -4.66
C PHE A 52 -4.19 -13.88 -6.14
N SER A 53 -3.04 -13.88 -6.80
CA SER A 53 -2.92 -14.29 -8.21
C SER A 53 -3.31 -15.75 -8.44
N GLU A 54 -3.08 -16.64 -7.47
CA GLU A 54 -3.54 -18.04 -7.55
C GLU A 54 -5.07 -18.17 -7.43
N GLN A 55 -5.75 -17.18 -6.83
CA GLN A 55 -7.22 -17.14 -6.72
C GLN A 55 -7.89 -16.47 -7.93
N VAL A 56 -7.12 -15.76 -8.75
CA VAL A 56 -7.62 -14.98 -9.89
C VAL A 56 -7.01 -15.53 -11.16
N ASN A 57 -7.81 -16.14 -12.04
CA ASN A 57 -7.32 -16.70 -13.29
C ASN A 57 -7.13 -15.57 -14.33
N PRO A 58 -5.90 -15.11 -14.63
CA PRO A 58 -5.70 -13.92 -15.46
C PRO A 58 -5.37 -14.36 -16.89
N ASP A 59 -6.36 -14.83 -17.65
CA ASP A 59 -6.18 -15.17 -19.07
C ASP A 59 -6.21 -13.94 -19.99
N VAL A 60 -5.98 -12.72 -19.45
CA VAL A 60 -6.12 -11.47 -20.20
C VAL A 60 -4.83 -10.66 -20.17
N ASN A 61 -4.22 -10.47 -21.35
CA ASN A 61 -3.08 -9.57 -21.52
C ASN A 61 -3.55 -8.10 -21.53
N LEU A 62 -3.52 -7.47 -20.36
CA LEU A 62 -4.03 -6.11 -20.14
C LEU A 62 -3.23 -5.01 -20.86
N SER A 63 -2.01 -5.30 -21.33
CA SER A 63 -1.09 -4.29 -21.86
C SER A 63 -1.53 -3.70 -23.20
N GLN A 64 -2.34 -4.42 -23.98
CA GLN A 64 -2.76 -4.04 -25.34
C GLN A 64 -4.22 -3.56 -25.43
N LEU A 65 -4.96 -3.53 -24.33
CA LEU A 65 -6.39 -3.20 -24.33
C LEU A 65 -6.65 -1.69 -24.43
N GLU A 66 -7.73 -1.32 -25.13
CA GLU A 66 -8.27 0.04 -25.09
C GLU A 66 -8.74 0.43 -23.68
N GLU A 67 -8.87 1.72 -23.38
CA GLU A 67 -9.18 2.20 -22.03
C GLU A 67 -10.46 1.60 -21.43
N LYS A 68 -11.53 1.48 -22.24
CA LYS A 68 -12.81 0.93 -21.78
C LYS A 68 -12.72 -0.56 -21.45
N GLN A 69 -12.02 -1.33 -22.28
CA GLN A 69 -11.76 -2.75 -22.05
C GLN A 69 -10.83 -2.95 -20.86
N PHE A 70 -9.80 -2.11 -20.71
CA PHE A 70 -8.91 -2.13 -19.56
C PHE A 70 -9.69 -1.95 -18.26
N ARG A 71 -10.55 -0.92 -18.15
CA ARG A 71 -11.38 -0.71 -16.95
C ARG A 71 -12.29 -1.89 -16.66
N TYR A 72 -12.93 -2.44 -17.69
CA TYR A 72 -13.81 -3.60 -17.56
C TYR A 72 -13.12 -4.79 -16.88
N HIS A 73 -11.84 -5.01 -17.15
CA HIS A 73 -11.07 -6.07 -16.50
C HIS A 73 -10.41 -5.63 -15.18
N ALA A 74 -9.93 -4.38 -15.08
CA ALA A 74 -9.19 -3.90 -13.91
C ALA A 74 -10.09 -3.62 -12.70
N ASP A 75 -11.29 -3.08 -12.89
CA ASP A 75 -12.20 -2.75 -11.79
C ASP A 75 -12.59 -3.99 -10.96
N PRO A 76 -12.99 -5.12 -11.58
CA PRO A 76 -13.21 -6.37 -10.83
C PRO A 76 -11.97 -6.85 -10.09
N ILE A 77 -10.78 -6.81 -10.71
CA ILE A 77 -9.54 -7.26 -10.07
C ILE A 77 -9.22 -6.44 -8.82
N PHE A 78 -9.30 -5.10 -8.90
CA PHE A 78 -9.05 -4.24 -7.75
C PHE A 78 -10.14 -4.40 -6.67
N GLY A 79 -11.39 -4.63 -7.06
CA GLY A 79 -12.49 -4.94 -6.14
C GLY A 79 -12.29 -6.26 -5.40
N GLU A 80 -11.91 -7.32 -6.12
CA GLU A 80 -11.57 -8.61 -5.52
C GLU A 80 -10.33 -8.51 -4.61
N PHE A 81 -9.31 -7.76 -5.01
CA PHE A 81 -8.13 -7.57 -4.19
C PHE A 81 -8.45 -6.80 -2.90
N ALA A 82 -9.28 -5.76 -2.98
CA ALA A 82 -9.77 -5.04 -1.80
C ALA A 82 -10.54 -5.98 -0.84
N ARG A 83 -11.39 -6.86 -1.39
CA ARG A 83 -12.13 -7.86 -0.61
C ARG A 83 -11.19 -8.90 0.02
N PHE A 84 -10.20 -9.38 -0.74
CA PHE A 84 -9.16 -10.30 -0.28
C PHE A 84 -8.38 -9.70 0.89
N LEU A 85 -7.94 -8.44 0.77
CA LEU A 85 -7.27 -7.71 1.84
C LEU A 85 -8.14 -7.66 3.10
N LYS A 86 -9.39 -7.23 2.97
CA LYS A 86 -10.32 -7.09 4.09
C LYS A 86 -10.63 -8.41 4.81
N HIS A 87 -10.93 -9.47 4.06
CA HIS A 87 -11.52 -10.69 4.64
C HIS A 87 -10.54 -11.84 4.84
N GLN A 88 -9.36 -11.79 4.21
CA GLN A 88 -8.37 -12.86 4.32
C GLN A 88 -7.05 -12.37 4.91
N VAL A 89 -6.57 -11.19 4.49
CA VAL A 89 -5.22 -10.73 4.85
C VAL A 89 -5.21 -9.99 6.18
N MET A 90 -6.05 -8.96 6.35
CA MET A 90 -6.09 -8.18 7.58
C MET A 90 -6.42 -9.03 8.82
N PRO A 91 -7.43 -9.94 8.81
CA PRO A 91 -7.70 -10.80 9.96
C PRO A 91 -6.47 -11.60 10.39
N LYS A 92 -5.69 -12.13 9.43
CA LYS A 92 -4.47 -12.89 9.70
C LYS A 92 -3.35 -12.01 10.27
N ILE A 93 -3.13 -10.82 9.69
CA ILE A 93 -2.07 -9.91 10.14
C ILE A 93 -2.31 -9.42 11.57
N PHE A 94 -3.55 -9.10 11.90
CA PHE A 94 -3.90 -8.65 13.26
C PHE A 94 -4.19 -9.81 14.22
N ASN A 95 -4.21 -11.06 13.73
CA ASN A 95 -4.63 -12.24 14.49
C ASN A 95 -6.01 -12.04 15.17
N ILE A 96 -6.97 -11.56 14.39
CA ILE A 96 -8.36 -11.29 14.83
C ILE A 96 -9.36 -12.06 13.98
N ASP A 97 -10.57 -12.21 14.53
CA ASP A 97 -11.69 -12.77 13.80
C ASP A 97 -12.09 -11.91 12.58
N LYS A 98 -12.61 -12.54 11.53
CA LYS A 98 -13.03 -11.85 10.30
C LYS A 98 -14.21 -10.89 10.53
N HIS A 99 -15.00 -11.12 11.57
CA HIS A 99 -16.12 -10.29 12.00
C HIS A 99 -15.77 -9.34 13.15
N HIS A 100 -14.48 -9.21 13.48
CA HIS A 100 -14.04 -8.28 14.51
C HIS A 100 -14.41 -6.83 14.16
N PHE A 101 -14.87 -6.05 15.15
CA PHE A 101 -15.43 -4.70 14.98
C PHE A 101 -14.51 -3.73 14.21
N ILE A 102 -13.19 -3.94 14.31
CA ILE A 102 -12.16 -3.16 13.57
C ILE A 102 -12.32 -3.31 12.05
N LEU A 103 -12.69 -4.49 11.58
CA LEU A 103 -12.80 -4.82 10.16
C LEU A 103 -14.22 -4.70 9.63
N GLU A 104 -15.23 -4.69 10.51
CA GLU A 104 -16.64 -4.61 10.13
C GLU A 104 -16.91 -3.39 9.23
N LYS A 105 -16.50 -2.21 9.70
CA LYS A 105 -16.66 -0.94 8.99
C LYS A 105 -15.49 -0.60 8.07
N PHE A 106 -14.41 -1.38 8.12
CA PHE A 106 -13.23 -1.14 7.31
C PHE A 106 -13.58 -1.19 5.82
N SER A 107 -13.17 -0.15 5.11
CA SER A 107 -13.31 -0.04 3.68
C SER A 107 -11.99 0.36 3.05
N VAL A 108 -11.66 -0.30 1.95
CA VAL A 108 -10.45 -0.06 1.17
C VAL A 108 -10.80 -0.07 -0.31
N HIS A 109 -10.33 0.95 -1.04
CA HIS A 109 -10.57 1.08 -2.46
C HIS A 109 -9.32 1.57 -3.17
N PHE A 110 -9.21 1.24 -4.46
CA PHE A 110 -8.11 1.68 -5.29
C PHE A 110 -8.62 2.64 -6.36
N LYS A 111 -8.06 3.85 -6.40
CA LYS A 111 -8.22 4.77 -7.53
C LYS A 111 -7.01 4.66 -8.43
N TYR A 112 -7.21 4.62 -9.73
CA TYR A 112 -6.11 4.51 -10.66
C TYR A 112 -6.35 5.31 -11.95
N ASP A 113 -5.22 5.69 -12.54
CA ASP A 113 -5.13 6.27 -13.87
C ASP A 113 -4.58 5.19 -14.82
N ILE A 114 -5.29 4.95 -15.92
CA ILE A 114 -4.95 3.92 -16.90
C ILE A 114 -3.57 4.18 -17.52
N LYS A 115 -3.26 5.43 -17.87
CA LYS A 115 -1.98 5.80 -18.47
C LYS A 115 -0.84 5.48 -17.52
N LEU A 116 -1.05 5.75 -16.24
CA LEU A 116 -0.05 5.49 -15.21
C LEU A 116 0.11 3.99 -14.93
N ILE A 117 -0.97 3.20 -14.90
CA ILE A 117 -0.86 1.74 -14.74
C ILE A 117 -0.16 1.11 -15.95
N LYS A 118 -0.50 1.50 -17.18
CA LYS A 118 0.19 1.03 -18.39
C LYS A 118 1.68 1.35 -18.35
N LYS A 119 2.06 2.54 -17.87
CA LYS A 119 3.46 2.91 -17.64
C LYS A 119 4.13 2.02 -16.59
N LEU A 120 3.43 1.70 -15.49
CA LEU A 120 3.96 0.83 -14.43
C LEU A 120 4.20 -0.60 -14.89
N PHE A 121 3.31 -1.18 -15.72
CA PHE A 121 3.53 -2.52 -16.31
C PHE A 121 4.81 -2.60 -17.14
N ASN A 122 5.20 -1.49 -17.77
CA ASN A 122 6.39 -1.42 -18.61
C ASN A 122 7.68 -1.15 -17.80
N THR A 123 7.58 -0.84 -16.51
CA THR A 123 8.74 -0.63 -15.62
C THR A 123 8.87 -1.80 -14.65
N HIS A 124 9.75 -2.75 -14.96
CA HIS A 124 10.17 -3.76 -14.00
C HIS A 124 10.88 -3.06 -12.80
N HIS A 125 10.59 -3.49 -11.57
CA HIS A 125 11.16 -2.99 -10.30
C HIS A 125 10.44 -1.81 -9.62
N HIS A 126 9.27 -2.08 -9.02
CA HIS A 126 8.66 -1.19 -8.02
C HIS A 126 8.47 -1.92 -6.69
N GLN A 127 9.53 -1.97 -5.86
CA GLN A 127 9.44 -2.41 -4.47
C GLN A 127 9.54 -1.19 -3.54
N PRO A 128 8.44 -0.76 -2.91
CA PRO A 128 8.46 0.37 -1.99
C PRO A 128 9.09 0.02 -0.65
N ILE A 129 9.80 0.99 -0.05
CA ILE A 129 10.39 0.90 1.28
C ILE A 129 9.47 1.62 2.29
N PHE A 130 9.11 0.91 3.36
CA PHE A 130 8.24 1.41 4.43
C PHE A 130 9.03 1.63 5.71
N LEU A 131 9.02 2.86 6.24
CA LEU A 131 9.63 3.17 7.53
C LEU A 131 8.58 3.70 8.50
N PRO A 132 8.11 2.89 9.47
CA PRO A 132 7.26 3.40 10.54
C PRO A 132 8.11 4.28 11.46
N ALA A 133 7.99 5.61 11.34
CA ALA A 133 8.72 6.52 12.20
C ALA A 133 8.06 6.54 13.59
N SER A 134 8.76 5.99 14.59
CA SER A 134 8.46 6.27 15.99
C SER A 134 8.85 7.72 16.33
N ARG A 135 8.34 8.26 17.46
CA ARG A 135 8.73 9.61 17.93
C ARG A 135 10.25 9.76 18.14
N LEU A 136 10.94 8.66 18.44
CA LEU A 136 12.39 8.60 18.61
C LEU A 136 13.15 8.40 17.28
N PHE A 137 12.52 7.76 16.30
CA PHE A 137 13.12 7.51 14.99
C PHE A 137 13.35 8.82 14.21
N TYR A 138 12.40 9.76 14.25
CA TYR A 138 12.46 10.96 13.42
C TYR A 138 13.68 11.85 13.73
N PRO A 139 13.99 12.18 15.00
CA PRO A 139 15.19 12.96 15.34
C PRO A 139 16.49 12.22 15.00
N LEU A 140 16.55 10.90 15.23
CA LEU A 140 17.74 10.08 14.98
C LEU A 140 18.02 9.87 13.49
N PHE A 141 16.98 9.65 12.69
CA PHE A 141 17.10 9.52 11.25
C PHE A 141 17.45 10.86 10.61
N TYR A 142 16.82 11.96 11.04
CA TYR A 142 17.13 13.29 10.52
C TYR A 142 18.55 13.72 10.91
N SER A 143 18.99 13.46 12.14
CA SER A 143 20.37 13.73 12.55
C SER A 143 21.38 12.90 11.76
N TYR A 144 21.06 11.64 11.46
CA TYR A 144 21.87 10.79 10.59
C TYR A 144 21.96 11.34 9.16
N VAL A 145 20.81 11.63 8.51
CA VAL A 145 20.78 12.16 7.15
C VAL A 145 21.54 13.49 7.07
N TYR A 146 21.32 14.39 8.03
CA TYR A 146 22.04 15.65 8.12
C TYR A 146 23.54 15.44 8.29
N ARG A 147 23.96 14.53 9.17
CA ARG A 147 25.38 14.20 9.38
C ARG A 147 26.01 13.68 8.09
N VAL A 148 25.36 12.73 7.41
CA VAL A 148 25.86 12.16 6.14
C VAL A 148 25.95 13.21 5.03
N GLN A 149 24.98 14.13 4.95
CA GLN A 149 25.05 15.24 3.99
C GLN A 149 26.21 16.17 4.32
N LYS A 150 26.35 16.56 5.59
CA LYS A 150 27.44 17.42 6.06
C LYS A 150 28.81 16.80 5.76
N GLU A 151 29.01 15.52 6.09
CA GLU A 151 30.25 14.79 5.80
C GLU A 151 30.56 14.74 4.29
N LYS A 152 29.54 14.66 3.43
CA LYS A 152 29.74 14.74 1.97
C LYS A 152 30.15 16.12 1.47
N TYR A 153 29.63 17.18 2.08
CA TYR A 153 30.00 18.56 1.72
C TYR A 153 31.35 18.99 2.30
N GLU A 154 31.76 18.44 3.43
CA GLU A 154 33.05 18.76 4.06
C GLU A 154 34.23 17.96 3.45
N ASN A 155 33.95 16.86 2.75
CA ASN A 155 34.96 16.01 2.09
C ASN A 155 34.93 16.11 0.54
N ALA A 156 34.26 17.11 -0.02
CA ALA A 156 34.22 17.43 -1.45
C ALA A 156 34.93 18.76 -1.72
#